data_AF-A0A511V7I8-F1
#
_entry.id   AF-A0A511V7I8-F1
#
_cell.length_a   1.000
_cell.length_b   1.000
_cell.length_c   1.000
_cell.angle_alpha   90.00
_cell.angle_beta   90.00
_cell.angle_gamma   90.00
#
_symmetry.space_group_name_H-M   'P 1'
#
loop_
_entity.id
_entity.type
_entity.pdbx_description
1 polymer ?
#
loop_
_entity_poly.entity_id
_entity_poly.type
_entity_poly.pdbx_seq_one_letter_code
_entity_poly.pdbx_strand_id
1 'polypeptide(L)' 'MESFLGIPTEGWKALSIWLAVIVFPWTYSLYMLRRIDKSGVARWGSRYPKRENKEGEKEKEVAL' A
#
# COMPACT_ATOMS: atom_id res chain seq x y z
N MET A 1 -16.07 25.20 36.37
CA MET A 1 -15.05 24.44 35.60
C MET A 1 -15.64 24.18 34.24
N GLU A 2 -14.93 24.52 33.17
CA GLU A 2 -15.41 24.22 31.82
C GLU A 2 -15.37 22.71 31.61
N SER A 3 -16.53 22.12 31.38
CA SER A 3 -16.68 20.70 31.06
C SER A 3 -17.39 20.60 29.71
N PHE A 4 -16.85 19.76 28.83
CA PHE A 4 -17.42 19.50 27.52
C PHE A 4 -17.81 18.04 27.46
N LEU A 5 -19.08 17.77 27.14
CA LEU A 5 -19.68 16.42 27.15
C LEU A 5 -19.51 15.68 28.49
N GLY A 6 -19.56 16.41 29.61
CA GLY A 6 -19.41 15.83 30.95
C GLY A 6 -17.98 15.47 31.35
N ILE A 7 -17.00 15.70 30.47
CA ILE A 7 -15.58 15.46 30.74
C ILE A 7 -14.90 16.80 31.04
N PRO A 8 -14.11 16.91 32.12
CA PRO A 8 -13.33 18.11 32.39
C PRO A 8 -12.33 18.35 31.25
N THR A 9 -12.09 19.61 30.90
CA THR A 9 -11.17 20.00 29.80
C THR A 9 -9.76 19.41 29.93
N GLU A 10 -9.28 19.18 31.15
CA GLU A 10 -7.99 18.51 31.39
C GLU A 10 -8.00 17.02 30.98
N GLY A 11 -9.15 16.34 31.08
CA GLY A 11 -9.31 14.95 30.62
C GLY A 11 -9.27 14.80 29.10
N TRP A 12 -9.66 15.84 28.37
CA TRP A 12 -9.62 15.84 26.90
C TRP A 12 -8.20 15.79 26.33
N LYS A 13 -7.21 16.36 27.04
CA LYS A 13 -5.79 16.26 26.66
C LYS A 13 -5.29 14.82 26.73
N ALA A 14 -5.67 14.09 27.77
CA ALA A 14 -5.30 12.68 27.92
C ALA A 14 -5.97 11.81 26.83
N LEU A 15 -7.26 12.06 26.55
CA LEU A 15 -8.00 11.36 25.51
C LEU A 15 -7.43 11.61 24.11
N SER A 16 -7.05 12.85 23.79
CA SER A 16 -6.48 13.16 22.48
C SER A 16 -5.13 12.47 22.26
N ILE A 17 -4.27 12.44 23.28
CA ILE A 17 -2.99 11.72 23.26
C ILE A 17 -3.24 10.21 23.08
N TRP A 18 -4.16 9.65 23.87
CA TRP A 18 -4.49 8.22 23.79
C TRP A 18 -5.01 7.82 22.41
N LEU A 19 -5.87 8.64 21.82
CA LEU A 19 -6.41 8.44 20.48
C LEU A 19 -5.31 8.55 19.42
N ALA A 20 -4.40 9.53 19.54
CA ALA A 20 -3.26 9.67 18.63
C ALA A 20 -2.32 8.44 18.67
N VAL A 21 -2.03 7.91 19.86
CA VAL A 21 -1.18 6.71 20.04
C VAL A 21 -1.80 5.47 19.39
N ILE A 22 -3.13 5.37 19.31
CA ILE A 22 -3.82 4.23 18.69
C ILE A 22 -3.93 4.42 17.18
N VAL A 23 -4.37 5.60 16.73
CA VAL A 23 -4.68 5.86 15.32
C VAL A 23 -3.41 6.02 14.48
N PHE A 24 -2.35 6.61 15.04
CA PHE A 24 -1.12 6.89 14.30
C PHE A 24 -0.40 5.61 13.80
N PRO A 25 -0.16 4.58 14.63
CA PRO A 25 0.42 3.32 14.15
C PRO A 25 -0.45 2.61 13.11
N TRP A 26 -1.77 2.64 13.29
CA TRP A 26 -2.72 2.01 12.36
C TRP A 26 -2.69 2.66 10.98
N THR A 27 -2.78 4.00 10.94
CA THR A 27 -2.73 4.76 9.70
C THR A 27 -1.37 4.63 9.00
N TYR A 28 -0.28 4.62 9.77
CA TYR A 28 1.06 4.38 9.24
C TYR A 28 1.23 2.97 8.66
N SER A 29 0.69 1.94 9.34
CA SER A 29 0.69 0.56 8.85
C SER A 29 -0.05 0.43 7.51
N LEU A 30 -1.23 1.02 7.40
CA LEU A 30 -2.00 1.05 6.15
C LEU A 30 -1.26 1.78 5.02
N TYR A 31 -0.60 2.89 5.35
CA TYR A 31 0.24 3.61 4.39
C TYR A 31 1.38 2.73 3.87
N MET A 32 2.06 2.00 4.77
CA MET A 32 3.15 1.08 4.39
C MET A 32 2.65 -0.10 3.57
N LEU A 33 1.52 -0.71 3.92
CA LEU A 33 0.90 -1.76 3.12
C LEU A 33 0.59 -1.27 1.70
N ARG A 34 0.02 -0.07 1.56
CA ARG A 34 -0.27 0.53 0.25
C ARG A 34 1.00 0.83 -0.55
N ARG A 35 2.11 1.14 0.13
CA ARG A 35 3.42 1.35 -0.51
C ARG A 35 4.04 0.04 -0.98
N ILE A 36 3.93 -1.02 -0.18
CA ILE A 36 4.40 -2.37 -0.52
C ILE A 36 3.59 -2.95 -1.68
N ASP A 37 2.27 -2.76 -1.69
CA ASP A 37 1.40 -3.18 -2.79
C ASP A 37 1.88 -2.56 -4.12
N LYS A 38 2.16 -1.25 -4.12
CA LYS A 38 2.68 -0.54 -5.29
C LYS A 38 4.09 -0.95 -5.73
N SER A 39 4.98 -1.29 -4.80
CA SER A 39 6.40 -1.56 -5.11
C SER A 39 6.76 -3.04 -5.24
N GLY A 40 6.01 -3.92 -4.57
CA GLY A 40 6.26 -5.35 -4.44
C GLY A 40 5.46 -6.20 -5.43
N VAL A 41 4.17 -5.91 -5.64
CA VAL A 41 3.32 -6.69 -6.58
C VAL A 41 3.77 -6.52 -8.02
N ALA A 42 4.16 -5.31 -8.41
CA ALA A 42 4.75 -5.04 -9.72
C ALA A 42 6.05 -5.86 -9.95
N ARG A 43 6.80 -6.21 -8.90
CA ARG A 43 8.06 -6.95 -9.03
C ARG A 43 7.92 -8.46 -8.82
N TRP A 44 6.93 -8.90 -8.04
CA TRP A 44 6.65 -10.32 -7.78
C TRP A 44 5.74 -10.97 -8.85
N GLY A 45 4.91 -10.20 -9.56
CA GLY A 45 3.97 -10.74 -10.57
C GLY A 45 4.25 -10.38 -12.03
N SER A 46 5.14 -9.42 -12.34
CA SER A 46 5.27 -8.89 -13.72
C SER A 46 6.50 -9.35 -14.50
N ARG A 47 7.17 -10.42 -14.07
CA ARG A 47 8.05 -11.19 -14.97
C ARG A 47 7.42 -12.54 -15.26
N TYR A 48 6.23 -12.52 -15.88
CA TYR A 48 5.94 -13.57 -16.84
C TYR A 48 7.07 -13.51 -17.86
N PRO A 49 7.85 -14.59 -18.07
CA PRO A 49 8.70 -14.64 -19.25
C PRO A 49 7.76 -14.43 -20.42
N LYS A 50 7.98 -13.36 -21.18
CA LYS A 50 7.34 -13.16 -22.47
C LYS A 50 7.79 -14.34 -23.32
N ARG A 51 7.08 -15.47 -23.24
CA ARG A 51 7.34 -16.65 -24.06
C ARG A 51 7.21 -16.18 -25.50
N GLU A 52 8.22 -16.58 -26.25
CA GLU A 52 8.40 -16.37 -27.68
C GLU A 52 7.10 -16.40 -28.48
N ASN A 53 7.02 -15.48 -29.43
CA ASN A 53 6.59 -15.83 -30.78
C ASN A 53 7.59 -15.16 -31.72
N LYS A 54 8.79 -15.75 -31.81
CA LYS A 54 9.74 -15.52 -32.91
C LYS A 54 9.94 -16.79 -33.76
N GLU A 55 9.03 -17.74 -33.70
CA GLU A 55 9.02 -18.88 -34.63
C GLU A 55 8.40 -18.53 -36.00
N GLY A 56 7.71 -17.39 -36.12
CA GLY A 56 7.11 -16.96 -37.40
C GLY A 56 8.07 -16.27 -38.40
N GLU A 57 9.34 -16.03 -38.04
CA GLU A 57 10.31 -15.40 -38.95
C GLU A 57 11.17 -16.40 -39.74
N LYS A 58 11.26 -17.67 -39.31
CA LYS A 58 12.08 -18.67 -40.03
C LYS A 58 11.37 -19.35 -41.21
N GLU A 59 10.04 -19.37 -41.24
CA GLU A 59 9.32 -19.96 -42.39
C GLU A 59 9.32 -19.07 -43.64
N LYS A 60 9.60 -17.78 -43.52
CA LYS A 60 9.61 -16.85 -44.67
C LYS A 60 10.96 -16.75 -45.39
N GLU A 61 12.04 -17.19 -44.75
CA GLU A 61 13.39 -17.14 -45.33
C GLU A 61 13.73 -18.40 -46.16
N VAL A 62 12.96 -19.48 -46.00
CA VAL A 62 13.12 -20.75 -46.76
C VAL A 62 12.23 -20.80 -48.01
N ALA A 63 11.30 -19.85 -48.15
CA ALA A 63 10.34 -19.77 -49.26
C ALA A 63 10.67 -18.68 -50.31
N LEU A 64 11.86 -18.07 -50.23
CA LEU A 64 12.42 -17.11 -51.20
C LEU A 64 13.64 -17.72 -51.89
#